data_AF-A0A847L2D7-F1
#
_entry.id   AF-A0A847L2D7-F1
#
_cell.length_a   1.000
_cell.length_b   1.000
_cell.length_c   1.000
_cell.angle_alpha   90.00
_cell.angle_beta   90.00
_cell.angle_gamma   90.00
#
_symmetry.space_group_name_H-M   'P 1'
#
loop_
_entity.id
_entity.type
_entity.pdbx_description
1 polymer ?
#
loop_
_entity_poly.entity_id
_entity_poly.type
_entity_poly.pdbx_seq_one_letter_code
_entity_poly.pdbx_strand_id
1 'polypeptide(L)'
;MDISYQKHITGFEQSELLDEIKEKKIEMLRTQFVSDYSLQTIRNMKIDEYINGKGDRSTFCNRIETELKEWGNMKGAFATKFGVYYGTFGTDTNKEYRFVKKFGDTVEDAFYTIKNEIINLIKAGETKDFDKINSNLISPMLKGKILSIYYPKDYLNIFSSSHLDFFINQLNLGLIEGLTEIDKQNLLLKYKNSDLIMRGWSNYKFGKFLYYLFGSPTNDNVKGVINTGSSKTVVELFPSLNKVKYEVIELSTRNIHSNNSTNVRNKNGKVDFEEKHRNYKRIGDRGELVVLKSEIDKLKKLGKAELVSNIKHVSKDNDSAGYDILSFDEAGNEIYIEVKSTKSKQGDANFYISANELERSKGDMNYWIYVVFEVHTVNPKIWRINNPFENNKDDIVLKPVTYRVSIGVEGNSSK
;
A
#
# COMPACT_ATOMS: atom_id res chain seq x y z
N MET A 1 13.55 3.52 -10.26
CA MET A 1 13.97 2.23 -9.66
C MET A 1 14.03 2.46 -8.15
N ASP A 2 13.12 1.86 -7.39
CA ASP A 2 12.95 2.20 -5.97
C ASP A 2 13.86 1.32 -5.08
N ILE A 3 14.94 1.91 -4.57
CA ILE A 3 15.95 1.25 -3.72
C ILE A 3 15.57 1.43 -2.22
N SER A 4 14.34 1.85 -1.91
CA SER A 4 13.87 2.30 -0.59
C SER A 4 14.08 1.29 0.57
N TYR A 5 14.23 -0.01 0.31
CA TYR A 5 14.30 -1.00 1.39
C TYR A 5 15.49 -1.95 1.35
N GLN A 6 16.49 -1.74 0.48
CA GLN A 6 17.63 -2.67 0.32
C GLN A 6 18.35 -3.04 1.64
N LYS A 7 18.65 -2.05 2.49
CA LYS A 7 19.26 -2.27 3.81
C LYS A 7 18.39 -3.16 4.72
N HIS A 8 17.07 -3.02 4.63
CA HIS A 8 16.13 -3.82 5.40
C HIS A 8 15.91 -5.21 4.81
N ILE A 9 16.00 -5.34 3.49
CA ILE A 9 15.98 -6.64 2.79
C ILE A 9 17.13 -7.50 3.31
N THR A 10 18.37 -6.99 3.31
CA THR A 10 19.52 -7.73 3.86
C THR A 10 19.33 -8.07 5.34
N GLY A 11 18.87 -7.10 6.15
CA GLY A 11 18.61 -7.34 7.58
C GLY A 11 17.50 -8.38 7.83
N PHE A 12 16.48 -8.42 6.98
CA PHE A 12 15.41 -9.42 7.03
C PHE A 12 15.94 -10.81 6.67
N GLU A 13 16.70 -10.91 5.58
CA GLU A 13 17.27 -12.19 5.10
C GLU A 13 18.24 -12.83 6.10
N GLN A 14 18.86 -12.02 6.96
CA GLN A 14 19.73 -12.48 8.05
C GLN A 14 18.97 -12.69 9.37
N SER A 15 17.68 -12.37 9.44
CA SER A 15 16.90 -12.45 10.67
C SER A 15 16.31 -13.84 10.91
N GLU A 16 16.16 -14.21 12.19
CA GLU A 16 15.50 -15.47 12.61
C GLU A 16 14.01 -15.55 12.23
N LEU A 17 13.41 -14.45 11.75
CA LEU A 17 12.04 -14.43 11.23
C LEU A 17 11.92 -15.20 9.91
N LEU A 18 13.02 -15.37 9.18
CA LEU A 18 13.16 -16.26 8.04
C LEU A 18 13.78 -17.58 8.48
N ASP A 19 12.93 -18.45 9.00
CA ASP A 19 13.29 -19.82 9.36
C ASP A 19 12.92 -20.75 8.20
N GLU A 20 13.90 -21.14 7.41
CA GLU A 20 13.71 -22.01 6.24
C GLU A 20 13.08 -23.37 6.59
N ILE A 21 13.33 -23.88 7.80
CA ILE A 21 12.75 -25.15 8.26
C ILE A 21 11.25 -24.96 8.50
N LYS A 22 10.86 -23.85 9.15
CA LYS A 22 9.45 -23.50 9.34
C LYS A 22 8.75 -23.21 8.00
N GLU A 23 9.42 -22.55 7.06
CA GLU A 23 8.86 -22.30 5.73
C GLU A 23 8.61 -23.60 4.96
N LYS A 24 9.59 -24.52 4.95
CA LYS A 24 9.41 -25.86 4.35
C LYS A 24 8.26 -26.63 5.02
N LYS A 25 8.18 -26.60 6.35
CA LYS A 25 7.12 -27.28 7.10
C LYS A 25 5.73 -26.73 6.76
N ILE A 26 5.55 -25.41 6.73
CA ILE A 26 4.24 -24.83 6.43
C ILE A 26 3.85 -25.06 4.96
N GLU A 27 4.83 -25.09 4.05
CA GLU A 27 4.60 -25.41 2.64
C GLU A 27 4.19 -26.88 2.43
N MET A 28 4.75 -27.81 3.20
CA MET A 28 4.29 -29.20 3.22
C MET A 28 2.83 -29.31 3.69
N LEU A 29 2.47 -28.62 4.79
CA LEU A 29 1.09 -28.60 5.28
C LEU A 29 0.12 -27.99 4.26
N ARG A 30 0.52 -26.90 3.59
CA ARG A 30 -0.27 -26.27 2.52
C ARG A 30 -0.52 -27.25 1.37
N THR A 31 0.54 -27.92 0.90
CA THR A 31 0.45 -28.89 -0.20
C THR A 31 -0.44 -30.07 0.17
N GLN A 32 -0.30 -30.59 1.40
CA GLN A 32 -1.17 -31.65 1.91
C GLN A 32 -2.63 -31.19 1.97
N PHE A 33 -2.91 -29.97 2.45
CA PHE A 33 -4.27 -29.42 2.47
C PHE A 33 -4.90 -29.36 1.08
N VAL A 34 -4.17 -28.88 0.07
CA VAL A 34 -4.65 -28.83 -1.32
C VAL A 34 -4.93 -30.23 -1.87
N SER A 35 -4.09 -31.21 -1.54
CA SER A 35 -4.28 -32.61 -1.92
C SER A 35 -5.53 -33.21 -1.27
N ASP A 36 -5.69 -33.03 0.04
CA ASP A 36 -6.82 -33.58 0.80
C ASP A 36 -8.14 -32.95 0.34
N TYR A 37 -8.13 -31.65 0.06
CA TYR A 37 -9.30 -30.89 -0.37
C TYR A 37 -9.25 -30.56 -1.86
N SER A 38 -9.13 -31.59 -2.69
CA SER A 38 -9.35 -31.46 -4.13
C SER A 38 -10.76 -30.95 -4.46
N LEU A 39 -10.98 -30.42 -5.67
CA LEU A 39 -12.33 -30.00 -6.10
C LEU A 39 -13.37 -31.12 -5.97
N GLN A 40 -12.96 -32.38 -6.19
CA GLN A 40 -13.83 -33.54 -6.06
C GLN A 40 -14.10 -33.87 -4.58
N THR A 41 -13.09 -33.79 -3.72
CA THR A 41 -13.28 -33.96 -2.27
C THR A 41 -14.23 -32.90 -1.72
N ILE A 42 -14.00 -31.63 -2.07
CA ILE A 42 -14.85 -30.50 -1.64
C ILE A 42 -16.28 -30.71 -2.11
N ARG A 43 -16.51 -31.19 -3.34
CA ARG A 43 -17.87 -31.47 -3.84
C ARG A 43 -18.59 -32.50 -2.97
N ASN A 44 -17.90 -33.57 -2.60
CA ASN A 44 -18.48 -34.73 -1.93
C ASN A 44 -18.45 -34.68 -0.40
N MET A 45 -17.71 -33.73 0.20
CA MET A 45 -17.57 -33.66 1.65
C MET A 45 -18.93 -33.40 2.32
N LYS A 46 -19.10 -34.02 3.49
CA LYS A 46 -20.23 -33.86 4.40
C LYS A 46 -19.99 -32.67 5.34
N ILE A 47 -21.06 -32.18 5.96
CA ILE A 47 -20.99 -30.99 6.81
C ILE A 47 -19.98 -31.16 7.95
N ASP A 48 -19.91 -32.33 8.57
CA ASP A 48 -19.00 -32.62 9.68
C ASP A 48 -17.52 -32.70 9.27
N GLU A 49 -17.23 -32.89 7.98
CA GLU A 49 -15.88 -32.82 7.43
C GLU A 49 -15.48 -31.36 7.09
N TYR A 50 -16.44 -30.43 7.08
CA TYR A 50 -16.23 -29.02 6.77
C TYR A 50 -16.09 -28.14 8.01
N ILE A 51 -17.04 -28.22 8.94
CA ILE A 51 -17.26 -27.20 9.99
C ILE A 51 -16.17 -27.15 11.08
N ASN A 52 -16.14 -26.07 11.85
CA ASN A 52 -15.46 -26.02 13.14
C ASN A 52 -16.46 -26.22 14.31
N GLY A 53 -15.92 -26.38 15.54
CA GLY A 53 -16.70 -26.31 16.78
C GLY A 53 -17.15 -27.64 17.41
N LYS A 54 -17.02 -28.78 16.71
CA LYS A 54 -17.26 -30.13 17.26
C LYS A 54 -16.03 -30.80 17.91
N GLY A 55 -14.87 -30.14 17.87
CA GLY A 55 -13.62 -30.65 18.46
C GLY A 55 -12.76 -31.48 17.50
N ASP A 56 -13.31 -31.94 16.38
CA ASP A 56 -12.52 -32.55 15.31
C ASP A 56 -11.59 -31.50 14.67
N ARG A 57 -10.30 -31.85 14.61
CA ARG A 57 -9.22 -31.01 14.06
C ARG A 57 -8.88 -31.33 12.61
N SER A 58 -9.45 -32.40 12.05
CA SER A 58 -9.23 -32.84 10.67
C SER A 58 -10.12 -32.12 9.65
N THR A 59 -11.16 -31.41 10.10
CA THR A 59 -12.13 -30.73 9.24
C THR A 59 -11.52 -29.56 8.45
N PHE A 60 -12.15 -29.20 7.32
CA PHE A 60 -11.69 -28.14 6.43
C PHE A 60 -11.47 -26.82 7.19
N CYS A 61 -12.49 -26.34 7.91
CA CYS A 61 -12.44 -25.07 8.63
C CYS A 61 -11.41 -25.10 9.77
N ASN A 62 -11.24 -26.24 10.45
CA ASN A 62 -10.29 -26.32 11.55
C ASN A 62 -8.85 -26.34 11.03
N ARG A 63 -8.56 -27.15 10.01
CA ARG A 63 -7.22 -27.20 9.38
C ARG A 63 -6.84 -25.87 8.76
N ILE A 64 -7.75 -25.25 7.99
CA ILE A 64 -7.47 -23.96 7.38
C ILE A 64 -7.23 -22.87 8.44
N GLU A 65 -7.93 -22.90 9.59
CA GLU A 65 -7.75 -21.88 10.65
C GLU A 65 -6.53 -22.14 11.55
N THR A 66 -6.26 -23.40 11.90
CA THR A 66 -5.32 -23.76 12.97
C THR A 66 -4.04 -24.40 12.46
N GLU A 67 -4.12 -25.42 11.59
CA GLU A 67 -2.97 -26.10 10.99
C GLU A 67 -2.20 -25.13 10.08
N LEU A 68 -2.93 -24.37 9.26
CA LEU A 68 -2.37 -23.36 8.36
C LEU A 68 -2.31 -21.95 8.99
N LYS A 69 -2.23 -21.85 10.32
CA LYS A 69 -2.14 -20.56 11.02
C LYS A 69 -0.87 -19.79 10.64
N GLU A 70 0.27 -20.49 10.55
CA GLU A 70 1.56 -19.87 10.23
C GLU A 70 1.67 -19.43 8.77
N TRP A 71 0.87 -20.01 7.87
CA TRP A 71 0.74 -19.56 6.47
C TRP A 71 0.15 -18.16 6.42
N GLY A 72 -0.93 -17.94 7.18
CA GLY A 72 -1.57 -16.65 7.36
C GLY A 72 -2.67 -16.76 8.43
N ASN A 73 -2.56 -15.98 9.50
CA ASN A 73 -3.46 -16.11 10.63
C ASN A 73 -4.85 -15.51 10.33
N MET A 74 -5.92 -16.25 10.63
CA MET A 74 -7.31 -15.79 10.49
C MET A 74 -8.13 -15.93 11.78
N LYS A 75 -7.47 -16.20 12.92
CA LYS A 75 -8.09 -16.23 14.24
C LYS A 75 -8.50 -14.82 14.68
N GLY A 76 -9.47 -14.74 15.59
CA GLY A 76 -10.00 -13.48 16.12
C GLY A 76 -11.25 -12.98 15.39
N ALA A 77 -11.52 -13.47 14.18
CA ALA A 77 -12.81 -13.27 13.51
C ALA A 77 -13.85 -14.32 13.95
N PHE A 78 -15.13 -13.93 13.98
CA PHE A 78 -16.24 -14.81 14.34
C PHE A 78 -16.37 -16.02 13.40
N ALA A 79 -16.92 -17.14 13.90
CA ALA A 79 -17.11 -18.37 13.13
C ALA A 79 -18.03 -18.18 11.90
N THR A 80 -18.85 -17.13 11.88
CA THR A 80 -19.68 -16.74 10.73
C THR A 80 -18.89 -16.54 9.43
N LYS A 81 -17.58 -16.29 9.49
CA LYS A 81 -16.69 -16.24 8.31
C LYS A 81 -16.68 -17.53 7.48
N PHE A 82 -16.97 -18.68 8.11
CA PHE A 82 -17.07 -19.98 7.45
C PHE A 82 -18.46 -20.24 6.85
N GLY A 83 -19.43 -19.36 7.06
CA GLY A 83 -20.79 -19.49 6.54
C GLY A 83 -21.64 -20.53 7.28
N VAL A 84 -21.10 -21.73 7.56
CA VAL A 84 -21.74 -22.78 8.39
C VAL A 84 -20.75 -23.25 9.45
N TYR A 85 -21.21 -23.41 10.69
CA TYR A 85 -20.39 -23.83 11.83
C TYR A 85 -21.24 -24.50 12.93
N TYR A 86 -20.60 -25.21 13.86
CA TYR A 86 -21.26 -25.73 15.06
C TYR A 86 -20.89 -24.89 16.28
N GLY A 87 -21.85 -24.27 16.94
CA GLY A 87 -21.56 -23.43 18.09
C GLY A 87 -22.72 -22.54 18.54
N THR A 88 -22.37 -21.49 19.27
CA THR A 88 -23.31 -20.49 19.83
C THR A 88 -23.42 -19.26 18.92
N PHE A 89 -24.45 -18.44 19.11
CA PHE A 89 -24.59 -17.17 18.39
C PHE A 89 -25.25 -16.10 19.24
N GLY A 90 -24.59 -14.93 19.34
CA GLY A 90 -25.07 -13.84 20.18
C GLY A 90 -25.24 -14.29 21.64
N THR A 91 -26.46 -14.13 22.17
CA THR A 91 -26.83 -14.53 23.53
C THR A 91 -27.26 -15.99 23.65
N ASP A 92 -27.47 -16.68 22.53
CA ASP A 92 -27.88 -18.07 22.52
C ASP A 92 -26.67 -18.99 22.78
N THR A 93 -26.67 -19.60 23.97
CA THR A 93 -25.60 -20.49 24.45
C THR A 93 -25.74 -21.94 24.00
N ASN A 94 -26.83 -22.28 23.29
CA ASN A 94 -27.00 -23.63 22.77
C ASN A 94 -26.01 -23.88 21.62
N LYS A 95 -25.33 -25.02 21.68
CA LYS A 95 -24.42 -25.46 20.62
C LYS A 95 -25.20 -26.29 19.62
N GLU A 96 -25.32 -25.77 18.41
CA GLU A 96 -26.02 -26.40 17.30
C GLU A 96 -25.36 -26.00 15.97
N TYR A 97 -25.82 -26.58 14.87
CA TYR A 97 -25.43 -26.08 13.55
C TYR A 97 -26.04 -24.71 13.31
N ARG A 98 -25.21 -23.77 12.89
CA ARG A 98 -25.61 -22.42 12.54
C ARG A 98 -25.11 -22.07 11.16
N PHE A 99 -25.85 -21.21 10.48
CA PHE A 99 -25.54 -20.78 9.13
C PHE A 99 -25.76 -19.27 8.97
N VAL A 100 -25.08 -18.69 8.00
CA VAL A 100 -25.28 -17.30 7.59
C VAL A 100 -26.30 -17.28 6.45
N LYS A 101 -27.40 -16.54 6.65
CA LYS A 101 -28.57 -16.51 5.76
C LYS A 101 -28.27 -16.22 4.29
N LYS A 102 -27.19 -15.50 3.98
CA LYS A 102 -26.79 -15.23 2.58
C LYS A 102 -26.44 -16.48 1.77
N PHE A 103 -26.22 -17.62 2.43
CA PHE A 103 -25.89 -18.88 1.76
C PHE A 103 -27.09 -19.82 1.57
N GLY A 104 -28.23 -19.55 2.22
CA GLY A 104 -29.42 -20.40 2.13
C GLY A 104 -30.37 -20.18 3.31
N ASP A 105 -31.51 -20.88 3.28
CA ASP A 105 -32.56 -20.79 4.31
C ASP A 105 -32.50 -21.95 5.32
N THR A 106 -31.74 -23.00 5.02
CA THR A 106 -31.46 -24.14 5.91
C THR A 106 -29.94 -24.37 6.06
N VAL A 107 -29.55 -25.18 7.04
CA VAL A 107 -28.14 -25.57 7.25
C VAL A 107 -27.61 -26.32 6.02
N GLU A 108 -28.44 -27.20 5.45
CA GLU A 108 -28.13 -28.02 4.29
C GLU A 108 -27.96 -27.15 3.03
N ASP A 109 -28.87 -26.22 2.78
CA ASP A 109 -28.80 -25.28 1.66
C ASP A 109 -27.56 -24.39 1.77
N ALA A 110 -27.33 -23.83 2.95
CA ALA A 110 -26.17 -23.00 3.20
C ALA A 110 -24.86 -23.77 2.98
N PHE A 111 -24.77 -25.00 3.46
CA PHE A 111 -23.61 -25.85 3.25
C PHE A 111 -23.42 -26.19 1.76
N TYR A 112 -24.49 -26.54 1.05
CA TYR A 112 -24.44 -26.80 -0.39
C TYR A 112 -23.91 -25.59 -1.17
N THR A 113 -24.44 -24.41 -0.91
CA THR A 113 -23.99 -23.15 -1.53
C THR A 113 -22.53 -22.88 -1.22
N ILE A 114 -22.09 -23.02 0.03
CA ILE A 114 -20.68 -22.78 0.42
C ILE A 114 -19.73 -23.71 -0.31
N LYS A 115 -20.05 -25.01 -0.44
CA LYS A 115 -19.21 -25.95 -1.20
C LYS A 115 -19.03 -25.51 -2.65
N ASN A 116 -20.14 -25.13 -3.29
CA ASN A 116 -20.11 -24.64 -4.67
C ASN A 116 -19.32 -23.33 -4.80
N GLU A 117 -19.49 -22.41 -3.86
CA GLU A 117 -18.78 -21.13 -3.85
C GLU A 117 -17.27 -21.30 -3.59
N ILE A 118 -16.84 -22.28 -2.78
CA ILE A 118 -15.42 -22.62 -2.63
C ILE A 118 -14.87 -23.19 -3.95
N ILE A 119 -15.60 -24.10 -4.60
CA ILE A 119 -15.19 -24.68 -5.91
C ILE A 119 -15.10 -23.58 -6.98
N ASN A 120 -16.10 -22.69 -7.04
CA ASN A 120 -16.13 -21.56 -7.96
C ASN A 120 -14.96 -20.61 -7.71
N LEU A 121 -14.66 -20.33 -6.44
CA LEU A 121 -13.53 -19.49 -6.05
C LEU A 121 -12.19 -20.10 -6.47
N ILE A 122 -11.99 -21.39 -6.23
CA ILE A 122 -10.75 -22.08 -6.63
C ILE A 122 -10.60 -22.02 -8.16
N LYS A 123 -11.66 -22.30 -8.92
CA LYS A 123 -11.62 -22.22 -10.40
C LYS A 123 -11.34 -20.80 -10.90
N ALA A 124 -12.03 -19.80 -10.36
CA ALA A 124 -11.81 -18.40 -10.72
C ALA A 124 -10.39 -17.93 -10.35
N GLY A 125 -9.85 -18.45 -9.24
CA GLY A 125 -8.48 -18.21 -8.79
C GLY A 125 -7.43 -18.67 -9.80
N GLU A 126 -7.63 -19.84 -10.40
CA GLU A 126 -6.75 -20.44 -11.42
C GLU A 126 -6.63 -19.55 -12.65
N THR A 127 -7.77 -19.04 -13.12
CA THR A 127 -7.85 -18.20 -14.33
C THR A 127 -7.68 -16.71 -14.03
N LYS A 128 -7.48 -16.33 -12.76
CA LYS A 128 -7.42 -14.94 -12.27
C LYS A 128 -8.62 -14.11 -12.74
N ASP A 129 -9.80 -14.73 -12.72
CA ASP A 129 -11.07 -14.07 -13.05
C ASP A 129 -11.51 -13.21 -11.87
N PHE A 130 -10.97 -11.98 -11.80
CA PHE A 130 -11.16 -11.08 -10.66
C PHE A 130 -12.63 -10.66 -10.48
N ASP A 131 -13.42 -10.59 -11.54
CA ASP A 131 -14.85 -10.29 -11.45
C ASP A 131 -15.60 -11.41 -10.72
N LYS A 132 -15.32 -12.67 -11.06
CA LYS A 132 -15.89 -13.82 -10.32
C LYS A 132 -15.34 -13.92 -8.90
N ILE A 133 -14.06 -13.65 -8.69
CA ILE A 133 -13.47 -13.65 -7.34
C ILE A 133 -14.15 -12.59 -6.47
N ASN A 134 -14.34 -11.37 -6.98
CA ASN A 134 -14.92 -10.27 -6.23
C ASN A 134 -16.42 -10.48 -5.94
N SER A 135 -17.18 -11.02 -6.89
CA SER A 135 -18.61 -11.33 -6.73
C SER A 135 -18.92 -12.60 -5.91
N ASN A 136 -17.94 -13.48 -5.69
CA ASN A 136 -18.10 -14.71 -4.91
C ASN A 136 -18.54 -14.44 -3.45
N LEU A 137 -19.43 -15.28 -2.91
CA LEU A 137 -20.10 -15.05 -1.63
C LEU A 137 -19.23 -15.36 -0.39
N ILE A 138 -18.11 -16.07 -0.55
CA ILE A 138 -17.21 -16.42 0.56
C ILE A 138 -16.69 -15.15 1.23
N SER A 139 -16.59 -15.16 2.57
CA SER A 139 -16.11 -14.01 3.34
C SER A 139 -14.71 -13.56 2.87
N PRO A 140 -14.40 -12.26 2.83
CA PRO A 140 -13.11 -11.78 2.30
C PRO A 140 -11.89 -12.44 2.92
N MET A 141 -11.89 -12.65 4.24
CA MET A 141 -10.79 -13.29 4.96
C MET A 141 -10.58 -14.75 4.56
N LEU A 142 -11.66 -15.53 4.43
CA LEU A 142 -11.59 -16.92 3.99
C LEU A 142 -11.25 -17.00 2.49
N LYS A 143 -11.80 -16.09 1.69
CA LYS A 143 -11.58 -15.96 0.25
C LYS A 143 -10.09 -15.79 -0.06
N GLY A 144 -9.46 -14.77 0.54
CA GLY A 144 -8.03 -14.52 0.38
C GLY A 144 -7.18 -15.70 0.87
N LYS A 145 -7.57 -16.34 1.99
CA LYS A 145 -6.84 -17.49 2.53
C LYS A 145 -6.86 -18.69 1.59
N ILE A 146 -8.04 -19.09 1.11
CA ILE A 146 -8.19 -20.17 0.13
C ILE A 146 -7.35 -19.87 -1.11
N LEU A 147 -7.48 -18.68 -1.70
CA LEU A 147 -6.73 -18.30 -2.90
C LEU A 147 -5.21 -18.39 -2.70
N SER A 148 -4.68 -17.89 -1.57
CA SER A 148 -3.25 -17.99 -1.26
C SER A 148 -2.76 -19.42 -1.02
N ILE A 149 -3.64 -20.33 -0.58
CA ILE A 149 -3.28 -21.74 -0.33
C ILE A 149 -3.22 -22.52 -1.64
N TYR A 150 -4.21 -22.35 -2.50
CA TYR A 150 -4.28 -23.06 -3.79
C TYR A 150 -3.34 -22.44 -4.83
N TYR A 151 -3.13 -21.12 -4.81
CA TYR A 151 -2.33 -20.38 -5.78
C TYR A 151 -1.31 -19.45 -5.08
N PRO A 152 -0.33 -20.01 -4.35
CA PRO A 152 0.60 -19.25 -3.49
C PRO A 152 1.53 -18.30 -4.26
N LYS A 153 1.63 -18.44 -5.58
CA LYS A 153 2.41 -17.54 -6.45
C LYS A 153 1.62 -16.30 -6.86
N ASP A 154 0.29 -16.38 -6.86
CA ASP A 154 -0.59 -15.38 -7.45
C ASP A 154 -1.29 -14.52 -6.39
N TYR A 155 -1.52 -15.05 -5.19
CA TYR A 155 -2.21 -14.35 -4.12
C TYR A 155 -1.34 -14.24 -2.87
N LEU A 156 -1.53 -13.15 -2.13
CA LEU A 156 -0.72 -12.84 -0.96
C LEU A 156 -1.31 -13.52 0.29
N ASN A 157 -0.46 -13.99 1.18
CA ASN A 157 -0.85 -14.62 2.44
C ASN A 157 -1.26 -13.61 3.54
N ILE A 158 -1.90 -12.50 3.15
CA ILE A 158 -2.42 -11.44 4.03
C ILE A 158 -3.83 -11.09 3.56
N PHE A 159 -4.82 -11.32 4.42
CA PHE A 159 -6.25 -11.30 4.03
C PHE A 159 -7.08 -10.26 4.78
N SER A 160 -6.52 -9.68 5.84
CA SER A 160 -7.22 -8.68 6.64
C SER A 160 -7.16 -7.33 5.94
N SER A 161 -8.32 -6.71 5.66
CA SER A 161 -8.37 -5.37 5.06
C SER A 161 -7.54 -4.37 5.84
N SER A 162 -7.64 -4.35 7.18
CA SER A 162 -6.91 -3.37 7.99
C SER A 162 -5.39 -3.52 7.89
N HIS A 163 -4.89 -4.73 7.67
CA HIS A 163 -3.46 -4.98 7.45
C HIS A 163 -3.03 -4.59 6.05
N LEU A 164 -3.82 -4.94 5.03
CA LEU A 164 -3.57 -4.54 3.65
C LEU A 164 -3.56 -3.01 3.52
N ASP A 165 -4.55 -2.33 4.10
CA ASP A 165 -4.66 -0.86 4.14
C ASP A 165 -3.45 -0.23 4.82
N PHE A 166 -3.02 -0.81 5.94
CA PHE A 166 -1.85 -0.35 6.67
C PHE A 166 -0.59 -0.45 5.81
N PHE A 167 -0.30 -1.61 5.20
CA PHE A 167 0.91 -1.78 4.40
C PHE A 167 0.90 -0.91 3.14
N ILE A 168 -0.23 -0.81 2.44
CA ILE A 168 -0.39 0.09 1.30
C ILE A 168 -0.11 1.54 1.69
N ASN A 169 -0.63 1.98 2.85
CA ASN A 169 -0.38 3.33 3.36
C ASN A 169 1.10 3.56 3.70
N GLN A 170 1.78 2.61 4.34
CA GLN A 170 3.19 2.76 4.71
C GLN A 170 4.15 2.78 3.51
N LEU A 171 3.75 2.11 2.44
CA LEU A 171 4.45 2.05 1.16
C LEU A 171 4.00 3.14 0.16
N ASN A 172 3.06 4.01 0.54
CA ASN A 172 2.50 5.06 -0.33
C ASN A 172 2.01 4.55 -1.71
N LEU A 173 1.39 3.37 -1.78
CA LEU A 173 1.04 2.77 -3.08
C LEU A 173 -0.18 3.41 -3.77
N GLY A 174 -0.95 4.26 -3.08
CA GLY A 174 -2.11 4.93 -3.64
C GLY A 174 -3.25 5.12 -2.65
N LEU A 175 -4.34 5.69 -3.15
CA LEU A 175 -5.62 5.72 -2.46
C LEU A 175 -6.30 4.34 -2.58
N ILE A 176 -6.99 3.94 -1.52
CA ILE A 176 -7.57 2.59 -1.36
C ILE A 176 -9.10 2.60 -1.26
N GLU A 177 -9.73 3.77 -1.38
CA GLU A 177 -11.19 3.89 -1.38
C GLU A 177 -11.78 3.09 -2.55
N GLY A 178 -12.77 2.23 -2.27
CA GLY A 178 -13.43 1.40 -3.27
C GLY A 178 -12.70 0.09 -3.65
N LEU A 179 -11.48 -0.14 -3.18
CA LEU A 179 -10.74 -1.37 -3.50
C LEU A 179 -11.17 -2.55 -2.64
N THR A 180 -11.28 -3.73 -3.24
CA THR A 180 -11.46 -5.00 -2.52
C THR A 180 -10.15 -5.47 -1.89
N GLU A 181 -10.20 -6.46 -0.98
CA GLU A 181 -8.99 -7.07 -0.42
C GLU A 181 -8.10 -7.70 -1.49
N ILE A 182 -8.67 -8.22 -2.58
CA ILE A 182 -7.90 -8.82 -3.68
C ILE A 182 -7.20 -7.74 -4.50
N ASP A 183 -7.87 -6.62 -4.77
CA ASP A 183 -7.24 -5.46 -5.44
C ASP A 183 -6.05 -4.93 -4.62
N LYS A 184 -6.22 -4.88 -3.29
CA LYS A 184 -5.17 -4.46 -2.35
C LYS A 184 -3.99 -5.44 -2.34
N GLN A 185 -4.25 -6.75 -2.36
CA GLN A 185 -3.17 -7.75 -2.52
C GLN A 185 -2.43 -7.54 -3.85
N ASN A 186 -3.17 -7.33 -4.95
CA ASN A 186 -2.58 -7.09 -6.26
C ASN A 186 -1.69 -5.84 -6.27
N LEU A 187 -2.07 -4.75 -5.61
CA LEU A 187 -1.22 -3.56 -5.45
C LEU A 187 0.10 -3.87 -4.74
N LEU A 188 0.05 -4.61 -3.63
CA LEU A 188 1.24 -5.02 -2.89
C LEU A 188 2.14 -5.98 -3.70
N LEU A 189 1.54 -6.89 -4.48
CA LEU A 189 2.28 -7.81 -5.34
C LEU A 189 2.90 -7.11 -6.55
N LYS A 190 2.22 -6.11 -7.14
CA LYS A 190 2.82 -5.24 -8.18
C LYS A 190 4.04 -4.52 -7.63
N TYR A 191 3.93 -3.95 -6.43
CA TYR A 191 5.07 -3.33 -5.74
C TYR A 191 6.22 -4.34 -5.54
N LYS A 192 5.94 -5.50 -4.94
CA LYS A 192 6.92 -6.60 -4.77
C LYS A 192 7.63 -6.94 -6.09
N ASN A 193 6.88 -7.11 -7.17
CA ASN A 193 7.42 -7.57 -8.45
C ASN A 193 8.12 -6.48 -9.27
N SER A 194 7.91 -5.21 -8.92
CA SER A 194 8.66 -4.07 -9.50
C SER A 194 10.09 -3.95 -8.93
N ASP A 195 10.33 -4.50 -7.74
CA ASP A 195 11.65 -4.50 -7.10
C ASP A 195 12.52 -5.65 -7.61
N LEU A 196 13.82 -5.36 -7.80
CA LEU A 196 14.78 -6.30 -8.39
C LEU A 196 15.02 -7.56 -7.56
N ILE A 197 14.90 -7.47 -6.24
CA ILE A 197 15.13 -8.57 -5.30
C ILE A 197 13.80 -9.25 -4.94
N MET A 198 12.82 -8.46 -4.49
CA MET A 198 11.55 -9.00 -3.99
C MET A 198 10.74 -9.71 -5.08
N ARG A 199 10.94 -9.40 -6.37
CA ARG A 199 10.33 -10.16 -7.47
C ARG A 199 10.65 -11.66 -7.42
N GLY A 200 11.84 -12.03 -6.93
CA GLY A 200 12.29 -13.42 -6.78
C GLY A 200 11.76 -14.13 -5.54
N TRP A 201 11.13 -13.41 -4.60
CA TRP A 201 10.64 -14.00 -3.36
C TRP A 201 9.30 -14.72 -3.53
N SER A 202 9.06 -15.72 -2.68
CA SER A 202 7.72 -16.26 -2.47
C SER A 202 6.80 -15.17 -1.89
N ASN A 203 5.50 -15.26 -2.15
CA ASN A 203 4.53 -14.34 -1.55
C ASN A 203 4.51 -14.49 -0.02
N TYR A 204 4.76 -15.71 0.48
CA TYR A 204 4.94 -15.99 1.90
C TYR A 204 6.06 -15.15 2.54
N LYS A 205 7.26 -15.20 1.94
CA LYS A 205 8.43 -14.42 2.38
C LYS A 205 8.16 -12.91 2.31
N PHE A 206 7.54 -12.44 1.23
CA PHE A 206 7.16 -11.03 1.10
C PHE A 206 6.14 -10.61 2.18
N GLY A 207 5.14 -11.45 2.47
CA GLY A 207 4.20 -11.19 3.55
C GLY A 207 4.90 -11.05 4.91
N LYS A 208 5.82 -11.96 5.25
CA LYS A 208 6.64 -11.88 6.46
C LYS A 208 7.51 -10.61 6.50
N PHE A 209 8.07 -10.20 5.36
CA PHE A 209 8.85 -8.99 5.24
C PHE A 209 8.05 -7.72 5.59
N LEU A 210 6.80 -7.62 5.15
CA LEU A 210 5.93 -6.48 5.49
C LEU A 210 5.72 -6.34 7.00
N TYR A 211 5.50 -7.46 7.69
CA TYR A 211 5.39 -7.48 9.16
C TYR A 211 6.74 -7.21 9.84
N TYR A 212 7.84 -7.72 9.30
CA TYR A 212 9.18 -7.38 9.79
C TYR A 212 9.44 -5.87 9.70
N LEU A 213 9.12 -5.24 8.57
CA LEU A 213 9.29 -3.81 8.39
C LEU A 213 8.39 -3.01 9.34
N PHE A 214 7.07 -3.20 9.21
CA PHE A 214 6.10 -2.25 9.77
C PHE A 214 5.42 -2.73 11.05
N GLY A 215 5.56 -4.00 11.40
CA GLY A 215 4.83 -4.61 12.52
C GLY A 215 3.37 -4.91 12.18
N SER A 216 2.58 -5.19 13.21
CA SER A 216 1.14 -5.40 13.09
C SER A 216 0.36 -4.14 13.48
N PRO A 217 -0.62 -3.69 12.68
CA PRO A 217 -1.49 -2.57 13.04
C PRO A 217 -2.51 -2.90 14.14
N THR A 218 -2.62 -4.17 14.54
CA THR A 218 -3.63 -4.66 15.53
C THR A 218 -3.02 -5.38 16.73
N ASN A 219 -1.68 -5.51 16.77
CA ASN A 219 -1.01 -6.23 17.84
C ASN A 219 0.32 -5.54 18.17
N ASP A 220 0.32 -4.76 19.26
CA ASP A 220 1.49 -4.00 19.72
C ASP A 220 2.69 -4.89 20.12
N ASN A 221 2.47 -6.19 20.31
CA ASN A 221 3.54 -7.16 20.55
C ASN A 221 4.28 -7.56 19.26
N VAL A 222 3.66 -7.43 18.09
CA VAL A 222 4.30 -7.69 16.79
C VAL A 222 4.92 -6.40 16.30
N LYS A 223 6.08 -6.08 16.86
CA LYS A 223 6.85 -4.88 16.54
C LYS A 223 7.67 -5.13 15.27
N GLY A 224 7.57 -4.22 14.31
CA GLY A 224 8.49 -4.18 13.18
C GLY A 224 9.84 -3.56 13.57
N VAL A 225 10.79 -3.50 12.63
CA VAL A 225 12.07 -2.80 12.77
C VAL A 225 11.88 -1.34 13.23
N ILE A 226 10.71 -0.78 12.95
CA ILE A 226 10.28 0.56 13.34
C ILE A 226 10.13 0.77 14.86
N ASN A 227 9.97 -0.32 15.63
CA ASN A 227 9.66 -0.26 17.05
C ASN A 227 10.54 -1.23 17.86
N THR A 228 11.86 -1.16 17.69
CA THR A 228 12.78 -1.74 18.67
C THR A 228 12.86 -0.79 19.86
N GLY A 229 12.65 -1.29 21.09
CA GLY A 229 12.49 -0.53 22.34
C GLY A 229 13.69 0.30 22.84
N SER A 230 14.46 0.90 21.93
CA SER A 230 15.68 1.66 22.19
C SER A 230 15.86 2.81 21.17
N SER A 231 14.99 3.83 21.21
CA SER A 231 15.17 5.20 20.65
C SER A 231 15.55 5.38 19.15
N LYS A 232 15.82 4.30 18.43
CA LYS A 232 16.15 4.13 17.00
C LYS A 232 14.98 3.83 16.08
N THR A 233 14.04 4.73 15.78
CA THR A 233 13.08 4.46 14.68
C THR A 233 13.84 4.38 13.36
N VAL A 234 13.92 3.18 12.76
CA VAL A 234 14.70 2.97 11.51
C VAL A 234 13.88 3.30 10.26
N VAL A 235 12.54 3.16 10.32
CA VAL A 235 11.61 3.59 9.25
C VAL A 235 10.45 4.33 9.91
N GLU A 236 10.10 5.53 9.43
CA GLU A 236 8.96 6.28 10.00
C GLU A 236 7.63 5.72 9.48
N LEU A 237 6.62 5.63 10.36
CA LEU A 237 5.25 5.30 9.98
C LEU A 237 4.45 6.57 9.69
N PHE A 238 3.66 6.52 8.64
CA PHE A 238 2.68 7.56 8.34
C PHE A 238 1.31 7.22 8.93
N PRO A 239 0.54 8.22 9.38
CA PRO A 239 -0.86 8.02 9.69
C PRO A 239 -1.62 7.52 8.45
N SER A 240 -2.73 6.80 8.66
CA SER A 240 -3.61 6.41 7.55
C SER A 240 -4.11 7.66 6.82
N LEU A 241 -4.10 7.66 5.48
CA LEU A 241 -4.63 8.76 4.67
C LEU A 241 -6.09 9.11 5.01
N ASN A 242 -6.90 8.12 5.39
CA ASN A 242 -8.30 8.36 5.80
C ASN A 242 -8.41 9.15 7.11
N LYS A 243 -7.36 9.16 7.93
CA LYS A 243 -7.28 9.94 9.18
C LYS A 243 -6.62 11.30 8.98
N VAL A 244 -6.04 11.55 7.81
CA VAL A 244 -5.37 12.82 7.51
C VAL A 244 -6.41 13.92 7.29
N LYS A 245 -6.27 15.00 8.05
CA LYS A 245 -7.06 16.22 7.99
C LYS A 245 -6.14 17.35 7.52
N TYR A 246 -5.96 17.45 6.21
CA TYR A 246 -5.11 18.51 5.67
C TYR A 246 -5.79 19.88 5.81
N GLU A 247 -4.98 20.93 5.85
CA GLU A 247 -5.42 22.32 5.83
C GLU A 247 -4.80 23.00 4.60
N VAL A 248 -5.62 23.64 3.76
CA VAL A 248 -5.11 24.51 2.70
C VAL A 248 -4.85 25.87 3.32
N ILE A 249 -3.60 26.34 3.24
CA ILE A 249 -3.16 27.61 3.81
C ILE A 249 -2.76 28.58 2.71
N GLU A 250 -2.98 29.86 2.97
CA GLU A 250 -2.48 30.95 2.14
C GLU A 250 -1.29 31.60 2.85
N LEU A 251 -0.17 31.68 2.15
CA LEU A 251 1.02 32.39 2.59
C LEU A 251 1.40 33.39 1.50
N SER A 252 1.64 34.64 1.90
CA SER A 252 2.20 35.65 1.01
C SER A 252 3.70 35.43 0.84
N THR A 253 4.19 35.54 -0.40
CA THR A 253 5.62 35.56 -0.67
C THR A 253 6.24 36.87 -0.19
N ARG A 254 7.53 36.83 0.15
CA ARG A 254 8.32 38.01 0.50
C ARG A 254 9.73 37.81 -0.04
N ASN A 255 10.35 38.89 -0.49
CA ASN A 255 11.75 38.89 -0.91
C ASN A 255 12.66 38.43 0.24
N ILE A 256 13.42 37.35 0.02
CA ILE A 256 14.44 36.88 0.94
C ILE A 256 15.74 37.59 0.56
N HIS A 257 16.01 38.77 1.16
CA HIS A 257 17.32 39.38 1.04
C HIS A 257 18.40 38.39 1.51
N SER A 258 19.31 38.05 0.59
CA SER A 258 20.40 37.13 0.88
C SER A 258 21.39 37.78 1.85
N ASN A 259 21.18 37.61 3.15
CA ASN A 259 22.26 37.82 4.11
C ASN A 259 23.29 36.72 3.87
N ASN A 260 24.42 37.10 3.28
CA ASN A 260 25.64 36.32 3.18
C ASN A 260 26.15 35.97 4.59
N SER A 261 25.54 34.96 5.21
CA SER A 261 26.09 34.29 6.38
C SER A 261 26.36 32.85 6.00
N THR A 262 27.53 32.63 5.42
CA THR A 262 28.11 31.30 5.24
C THR A 262 28.54 30.74 6.60
N ASN A 263 27.58 30.38 7.45
CA ASN A 263 27.86 29.46 8.55
C ASN A 263 27.77 28.03 8.02
N VAL A 264 28.83 27.61 7.35
CA VAL A 264 29.05 26.20 7.01
C VAL A 264 29.27 25.45 8.31
N ARG A 265 28.18 24.97 8.93
CA ARG A 265 28.27 23.97 9.99
C ARG A 265 28.78 22.69 9.34
N ASN A 266 30.08 22.47 9.41
CA ASN A 266 30.70 21.17 9.14
C ASN A 266 30.14 20.14 10.11
N LYS A 267 29.05 19.46 9.70
CA LYS A 267 28.63 18.21 10.33
C LYS A 267 29.57 17.12 9.83
N ASN A 268 30.71 16.99 10.51
CA ASN A 268 31.57 15.82 10.40
C ASN A 268 30.85 14.61 11.00
N GLY A 269 30.12 13.91 10.13
CA GLY A 269 29.60 12.57 10.37
C GLY A 269 29.45 11.91 9.02
N LYS A 270 29.82 10.64 8.89
CA LYS A 270 29.62 9.86 7.67
C LYS A 270 28.10 9.77 7.42
N VAL A 271 27.57 10.71 6.63
CA VAL A 271 26.14 10.77 6.29
C VAL A 271 25.84 9.59 5.37
N ASP A 272 24.93 8.71 5.76
CA ASP A 272 24.35 7.70 4.88
C ASP A 272 23.43 8.42 3.88
N PHE A 273 24.01 8.80 2.73
CA PHE A 273 23.33 9.56 1.69
C PHE A 273 22.16 8.79 1.09
N GLU A 274 22.26 7.47 1.01
CA GLU A 274 21.18 6.63 0.50
C GLU A 274 19.98 6.65 1.45
N GLU A 275 20.20 6.50 2.76
CA GLU A 275 19.11 6.53 3.74
C GLU A 275 18.34 7.86 3.74
N LYS A 276 19.06 8.97 3.60
CA LYS A 276 18.44 10.28 3.44
C LYS A 276 17.62 10.39 2.15
N HIS A 277 18.17 9.93 1.03
CA HIS A 277 17.47 9.98 -0.26
C HIS A 277 16.17 9.17 -0.22
N ARG A 278 16.19 7.98 0.39
CA ARG A 278 15.00 7.13 0.58
C ARG A 278 13.93 7.81 1.43
N ASN A 279 14.33 8.40 2.56
CA ASN A 279 13.39 9.14 3.40
C ASN A 279 12.81 10.35 2.66
N TYR A 280 13.59 11.05 1.82
CA TYR A 280 13.06 12.13 1.00
C TYR A 280 12.06 11.62 -0.04
N LYS A 281 12.34 10.49 -0.71
CA LYS A 281 11.38 9.86 -1.63
C LYS A 281 10.07 9.51 -0.93
N ARG A 282 10.12 8.81 0.21
CA ARG A 282 8.92 8.46 1.00
C ARG A 282 8.10 9.69 1.42
N ILE A 283 8.78 10.81 1.68
CA ILE A 283 8.15 12.09 2.05
C ILE A 283 7.53 12.78 0.83
N GLY A 284 8.17 12.74 -0.33
CA GLY A 284 7.62 13.18 -1.61
C GLY A 284 6.37 12.39 -1.99
N ASP A 285 6.50 11.06 -2.10
CA ASP A 285 5.39 10.15 -2.43
C ASP A 285 4.20 10.34 -1.47
N ARG A 286 4.48 10.56 -0.18
CA ARG A 286 3.44 10.83 0.81
C ARG A 286 2.71 12.14 0.55
N GLY A 287 3.44 13.21 0.22
CA GLY A 287 2.83 14.50 -0.08
C GLY A 287 2.02 14.49 -1.35
N GLU A 288 2.47 13.78 -2.39
CA GLU A 288 1.67 13.57 -3.61
C GLU A 288 0.32 12.93 -3.28
N LEU A 289 0.28 11.91 -2.41
CA LEU A 289 -1.00 11.32 -1.98
C LEU A 289 -1.87 12.27 -1.14
N VAL A 290 -1.26 13.13 -0.33
CA VAL A 290 -1.99 14.17 0.43
C VAL A 290 -2.60 15.21 -0.51
N VAL A 291 -1.85 15.63 -1.54
CA VAL A 291 -2.36 16.56 -2.57
C VAL A 291 -3.45 15.90 -3.40
N LEU A 292 -3.26 14.65 -3.85
CA LEU A 292 -4.26 13.91 -4.61
C LEU A 292 -5.57 13.80 -3.82
N LYS A 293 -5.49 13.49 -2.53
CA LYS A 293 -6.67 13.52 -1.64
C LYS A 293 -7.30 14.91 -1.58
N SER A 294 -6.50 15.96 -1.42
CA SER A 294 -6.99 17.35 -1.38
C SER A 294 -7.74 17.76 -2.65
N GLU A 295 -7.23 17.36 -3.81
CA GLU A 295 -7.81 17.69 -5.11
C GLU A 295 -9.11 16.92 -5.38
N ILE A 296 -9.17 15.64 -5.00
CA ILE A 296 -10.41 14.84 -5.05
C ILE A 296 -11.48 15.46 -4.16
N ASP A 297 -11.14 15.77 -2.90
CA ASP A 297 -12.06 16.35 -1.94
C ASP A 297 -12.55 17.74 -2.42
N LYS A 298 -11.67 18.55 -3.02
CA LYS A 298 -12.00 19.84 -3.65
C LYS A 298 -13.07 19.69 -4.73
N LEU A 299 -12.86 18.79 -5.71
CA LEU A 299 -13.80 18.60 -6.81
C LEU A 299 -15.12 17.97 -6.35
N LYS A 300 -15.09 17.03 -5.39
CA LYS A 300 -16.30 16.50 -4.75
C LYS A 300 -17.12 17.60 -4.08
N LYS A 301 -16.45 18.53 -3.36
CA LYS A 301 -17.11 19.67 -2.69
C LYS A 301 -17.74 20.65 -3.68
N LEU A 302 -17.14 20.83 -4.86
CA LEU A 302 -17.66 21.65 -5.95
C LEU A 302 -18.78 20.96 -6.77
N GLY A 303 -19.15 19.73 -6.41
CA GLY A 303 -20.16 18.95 -7.15
C GLY A 303 -19.68 18.40 -8.49
N LYS A 304 -18.36 18.40 -8.76
CA LYS A 304 -17.75 17.95 -10.02
C LYS A 304 -17.20 16.53 -9.93
N ALA A 305 -18.04 15.59 -9.50
CA ALA A 305 -17.64 14.21 -9.27
C ALA A 305 -17.16 13.51 -10.56
N GLU A 306 -17.64 13.95 -11.72
CA GLU A 306 -17.20 13.48 -13.04
C GLU A 306 -15.72 13.76 -13.31
N LEU A 307 -15.21 14.91 -12.87
CA LEU A 307 -13.81 15.30 -13.06
C LEU A 307 -12.85 14.54 -12.14
N VAL A 308 -13.34 14.02 -11.01
CA VAL A 308 -12.52 13.21 -10.08
C VAL A 308 -11.92 12.00 -10.78
N SER A 309 -12.68 11.37 -11.69
CA SER A 309 -12.22 10.21 -12.46
C SER A 309 -11.13 10.54 -13.48
N ASN A 310 -10.96 11.82 -13.82
CA ASN A 310 -9.98 12.31 -14.80
C ASN A 310 -8.70 12.85 -14.15
N ILE A 311 -8.63 12.94 -12.82
CA ILE A 311 -7.38 13.29 -12.11
C ILE A 311 -6.33 12.21 -12.39
N LYS A 312 -5.10 12.62 -12.70
CA LYS A 312 -3.98 11.68 -12.97
C LYS A 312 -2.83 11.93 -12.01
N HIS A 313 -2.32 10.85 -11.41
CA HIS A 313 -1.07 10.85 -10.63
C HIS A 313 0.10 10.53 -11.58
N VAL A 314 0.54 11.55 -12.33
CA VAL A 314 1.44 11.43 -13.48
C VAL A 314 2.84 10.98 -13.11
N SER A 315 3.36 11.37 -11.94
CA SER A 315 4.68 10.96 -11.45
C SER A 315 4.85 9.43 -11.28
N LYS A 316 3.76 8.66 -11.22
CA LYS A 316 3.83 7.19 -11.19
C LYS A 316 4.14 6.55 -12.54
N ASP A 317 3.77 7.24 -13.62
CA ASP A 317 3.81 6.69 -14.97
C ASP A 317 4.85 7.38 -15.85
N ASN A 318 5.14 8.67 -15.61
CA ASN A 318 5.99 9.47 -16.48
C ASN A 318 6.74 10.61 -15.76
N ASP A 319 7.98 10.31 -15.34
CA ASP A 319 8.92 11.31 -14.77
C ASP A 319 9.28 12.46 -15.74
N SER A 320 9.04 12.31 -17.04
CA SER A 320 9.37 13.34 -18.06
C SER A 320 8.27 14.38 -18.28
N ALA A 321 7.10 14.23 -17.63
CA ALA A 321 6.00 15.18 -17.77
C ALA A 321 6.34 16.57 -17.22
N GLY A 322 7.14 16.62 -16.13
CA GLY A 322 7.54 17.85 -15.46
C GLY A 322 6.49 18.42 -14.51
N TYR A 323 5.57 17.57 -14.04
CA TYR A 323 4.61 17.81 -12.96
C TYR A 323 4.13 16.47 -12.40
N ASP A 324 3.64 16.44 -11.17
CA ASP A 324 3.25 15.20 -10.48
C ASP A 324 1.78 14.83 -10.67
N ILE A 325 0.88 15.82 -10.68
CA ILE A 325 -0.57 15.61 -10.67
C ILE A 325 -1.25 16.49 -11.72
N LEU A 326 -2.10 15.89 -12.55
CA LEU A 326 -3.08 16.60 -13.38
C LEU A 326 -4.41 16.66 -12.61
N SER A 327 -4.95 17.86 -12.41
CA SER A 327 -6.24 18.11 -11.75
C SER A 327 -7.03 19.17 -12.51
N PHE A 328 -8.11 19.69 -11.91
CA PHE A 328 -8.97 20.69 -12.51
C PHE A 328 -9.24 21.86 -11.56
N ASP A 329 -9.39 23.06 -12.11
CA ASP A 329 -9.83 24.25 -11.39
C ASP A 329 -11.37 24.31 -11.22
N GLU A 330 -11.86 25.40 -10.63
CA GLU A 330 -13.30 25.62 -10.40
C GLU A 330 -14.08 25.84 -11.70
N ALA A 331 -13.44 26.25 -12.79
CA ALA A 331 -14.04 26.35 -14.12
C ALA A 331 -14.01 25.01 -14.87
N GLY A 332 -13.18 24.06 -14.41
CA GLY A 332 -12.98 22.76 -15.06
C GLY A 332 -11.82 22.75 -16.04
N ASN A 333 -10.98 23.78 -16.05
CA ASN A 333 -9.74 23.79 -16.83
C ASN A 333 -8.70 22.92 -16.15
N GLU A 334 -7.84 22.30 -16.94
CA GLU A 334 -6.71 21.52 -16.43
C GLU A 334 -5.75 22.40 -15.64
N ILE A 335 -5.28 21.87 -14.51
CA ILE A 335 -4.17 22.42 -13.73
C ILE A 335 -3.10 21.35 -13.56
N TYR A 336 -1.85 21.78 -13.64
CA TYR A 336 -0.67 20.91 -13.60
C TYR A 336 0.07 21.21 -12.30
N ILE A 337 0.11 20.24 -11.39
CA ILE A 337 0.57 20.43 -10.02
C ILE A 337 1.89 19.69 -9.82
N GLU A 338 2.90 20.44 -9.43
CA GLU A 338 4.16 19.94 -8.90
C GLU A 338 4.13 19.96 -7.36
N VAL A 339 4.48 18.85 -6.72
CA VAL A 339 4.33 18.65 -5.28
C VAL A 339 5.70 18.66 -4.60
N LYS A 340 5.89 19.57 -3.65
CA LYS A 340 7.09 19.62 -2.81
C LYS A 340 6.71 19.36 -1.36
N SER A 341 7.43 18.48 -0.69
CA SER A 341 7.00 17.97 0.64
C SER A 341 8.08 18.07 1.70
N THR A 342 7.69 18.43 2.91
CA THR A 342 8.60 18.58 4.05
C THR A 342 7.96 18.16 5.38
N LYS A 343 8.82 17.78 6.34
CA LYS A 343 8.41 17.53 7.73
C LYS A 343 8.33 18.80 8.57
N SER A 344 8.93 19.90 8.09
CA SER A 344 8.93 21.18 8.81
C SER A 344 7.52 21.77 8.91
N LYS A 345 7.33 22.62 9.93
CA LYS A 345 6.16 23.52 10.03
C LYS A 345 6.11 24.49 8.84
N GLN A 346 4.94 25.05 8.59
CA GLN A 346 4.76 26.10 7.58
C GLN A 346 5.74 27.27 7.78
N GLY A 347 6.29 27.78 6.69
CA GLY A 347 7.28 28.86 6.69
C GLY A 347 8.01 28.97 5.36
N ASP A 348 9.22 29.55 5.38
CA ASP A 348 10.06 29.70 4.19
C ASP A 348 10.31 28.34 3.52
N ALA A 349 9.83 28.20 2.28
CA ALA A 349 9.98 26.97 1.51
C ALA A 349 11.34 26.96 0.79
N ASN A 350 12.11 25.90 1.00
CA ASN A 350 13.36 25.64 0.29
C ASN A 350 13.27 24.24 -0.32
N PHE A 351 13.21 24.16 -1.64
CA PHE A 351 13.08 22.90 -2.36
C PHE A 351 13.89 22.94 -3.66
N TYR A 352 14.16 21.77 -4.21
CA TYR A 352 14.79 21.62 -5.52
C TYR A 352 13.72 21.50 -6.59
N ILE A 353 13.98 22.09 -7.75
CA ILE A 353 13.18 21.93 -8.97
C ILE A 353 14.09 21.40 -10.08
N SER A 354 13.60 20.45 -10.88
CA SER A 354 14.34 19.97 -12.03
C SER A 354 14.31 20.98 -13.18
N ALA A 355 15.26 20.88 -14.12
CA ALA A 355 15.23 21.71 -15.31
C ALA A 355 13.95 21.49 -16.14
N ASN A 356 13.45 20.26 -16.21
CA ASN A 356 12.21 19.94 -16.92
C ASN A 356 10.99 20.58 -16.25
N GLU A 357 10.85 20.45 -14.93
CA GLU A 357 9.78 21.13 -14.15
C GLU A 357 9.81 22.66 -14.36
N LEU A 358 11.00 23.26 -14.30
CA LEU A 358 11.15 24.70 -14.51
C LEU A 358 10.79 25.11 -15.95
N GLU A 359 11.24 24.38 -16.96
CA GLU A 359 10.88 24.68 -18.36
C GLU A 359 9.39 24.50 -18.62
N ARG A 360 8.75 23.47 -18.05
CA ARG A 360 7.30 23.27 -18.16
C ARG A 360 6.51 24.40 -17.50
N SER A 361 6.99 24.93 -16.38
CA SER A 361 6.36 26.07 -15.72
C SER A 361 6.37 27.36 -16.54
N LYS A 362 7.26 27.50 -17.52
CA LYS A 362 7.33 28.69 -18.40
C LYS A 362 6.43 28.60 -19.63
N GLY A 363 5.81 27.44 -19.88
CA GLY A 363 4.89 27.25 -21.01
C GLY A 363 3.48 27.77 -20.71
N ASP A 364 2.55 27.51 -21.63
CA ASP A 364 1.13 27.95 -21.53
C ASP A 364 0.27 27.10 -20.57
N MET A 365 0.90 26.32 -19.69
CA MET A 365 0.21 25.45 -18.74
C MET A 365 -0.24 26.24 -17.52
N ASN A 366 -1.43 25.94 -17.00
CA ASN A 366 -1.88 26.43 -15.69
C ASN A 366 -1.11 25.68 -14.59
N TYR A 367 0.13 26.10 -14.36
CA TYR A 367 1.12 25.41 -13.54
C TYR A 367 1.07 25.87 -12.08
N TRP A 368 1.11 24.91 -11.16
CA TRP A 368 1.04 25.16 -9.73
C TRP A 368 2.14 24.41 -9.00
N ILE A 369 2.67 25.03 -7.93
CA ILE A 369 3.47 24.34 -6.93
C ILE A 369 2.65 24.20 -5.66
N TYR A 370 2.50 22.97 -5.18
CA TYR A 370 1.86 22.67 -3.90
C TYR A 370 2.95 22.25 -2.91
N VAL A 371 3.18 23.07 -1.89
CA VAL A 371 4.12 22.77 -0.80
C VAL A 371 3.37 22.15 0.37
N VAL A 372 3.68 20.89 0.69
CA VAL A 372 3.10 20.13 1.79
C VAL A 372 4.01 20.16 3.01
N PHE A 373 3.59 20.86 4.04
CA PHE A 373 4.24 20.94 5.35
C PHE A 373 3.70 19.87 6.30
N GLU A 374 4.52 19.50 7.29
CA GLU A 374 4.15 18.53 8.34
C GLU A 374 3.56 17.23 7.77
N VAL A 375 4.06 16.78 6.61
CA VAL A 375 3.47 15.71 5.78
C VAL A 375 3.38 14.34 6.47
N HIS A 376 4.18 14.16 7.51
CA HIS A 376 4.24 12.96 8.35
C HIS A 376 3.14 12.91 9.43
N THR A 377 2.41 14.01 9.64
CA THR A 377 1.41 14.15 10.70
C THR A 377 -0.02 13.87 10.22
N VAL A 378 -0.96 13.84 11.16
CA VAL A 378 -2.40 13.77 10.85
C VAL A 378 -2.96 15.09 10.33
N ASN A 379 -2.26 16.22 10.51
CA ASN A 379 -2.72 17.56 10.11
C ASN A 379 -1.69 18.28 9.21
N PRO A 380 -1.36 17.74 8.02
CA PRO A 380 -0.45 18.40 7.10
C PRO A 380 -1.07 19.68 6.53
N LYS A 381 -0.21 20.62 6.13
CA LYS A 381 -0.65 21.90 5.55
C LYS A 381 -0.21 22.02 4.11
N ILE A 382 -1.10 22.47 3.24
CA ILE A 382 -0.86 22.59 1.79
C ILE A 382 -0.87 24.07 1.44
N TRP A 383 0.27 24.61 1.03
CA TRP A 383 0.38 25.93 0.44
C TRP A 383 0.38 25.82 -1.09
N ARG A 384 -0.57 26.48 -1.73
CA ARG A 384 -0.78 26.44 -3.19
C ARG A 384 -0.25 27.72 -3.82
N ILE A 385 0.64 27.59 -4.79
CA ILE A 385 1.29 28.73 -5.42
C ILE A 385 1.06 28.63 -6.93
N ASN A 386 0.35 29.60 -7.51
CA ASN A 386 0.16 29.67 -8.95
C ASN A 386 1.47 30.18 -9.57
N ASN A 387 2.13 29.31 -10.33
CA ASN A 387 3.37 29.56 -11.06
C ASN A 387 4.29 30.64 -10.43
N PRO A 388 5.00 30.35 -9.32
CA PRO A 388 5.84 31.34 -8.65
C PRO A 388 6.97 31.86 -9.55
N PHE A 389 7.35 31.09 -10.56
CA PHE A 389 8.40 31.45 -11.52
C PHE A 389 7.95 32.50 -12.51
N GLU A 390 6.65 32.78 -12.62
CA GLU A 390 6.08 33.86 -13.44
C GLU A 390 5.45 34.94 -12.58
N ASN A 391 4.60 34.56 -11.63
CA ASN A 391 3.77 35.50 -10.87
C ASN A 391 4.46 36.12 -9.65
N ASN A 392 5.56 35.53 -9.18
CA ASN A 392 6.26 35.93 -7.95
C ASN A 392 7.78 36.02 -8.16
N LYS A 393 8.24 36.32 -9.39
CA LYS A 393 9.67 36.32 -9.77
C LYS A 393 10.56 37.13 -8.82
N ASP A 394 10.08 38.31 -8.41
CA ASP A 394 10.85 39.24 -7.58
C ASP A 394 10.97 38.79 -6.11
N ASP A 395 10.14 37.82 -5.68
CA ASP A 395 10.14 37.29 -4.32
C ASP A 395 10.89 35.95 -4.19
N ILE A 396 11.24 35.31 -5.31
CA ILE A 396 11.91 34.01 -5.31
C ILE A 396 13.40 34.13 -5.66
N VAL A 397 14.20 33.25 -5.09
CA VAL A 397 15.64 33.17 -5.38
C VAL A 397 15.95 31.80 -5.99
N LEU A 398 16.16 31.78 -7.31
CA LEU A 398 16.61 30.59 -8.03
C LEU A 398 18.14 30.53 -8.02
N LYS A 399 18.70 29.48 -7.40
CA LYS A 399 20.15 29.22 -7.38
C LYS A 399 20.45 27.92 -8.14
N PRO A 400 21.38 27.92 -9.10
CA PRO A 400 21.85 26.68 -9.71
C PRO A 400 22.55 25.79 -8.67
N VAL A 401 22.16 24.52 -8.58
CA VAL A 401 22.74 23.55 -7.62
C VAL A 401 23.39 22.36 -8.31
N THR A 402 22.85 21.92 -9.45
CA THR A 402 23.37 20.79 -10.21
C THR A 402 23.31 21.11 -11.69
N TYR A 403 24.36 20.74 -12.43
CA TYR A 403 24.45 20.92 -13.88
C TYR A 403 24.54 19.56 -14.57
N ARG A 404 23.80 19.39 -15.67
CA ARG A 404 23.99 18.26 -16.57
C ARG A 404 25.07 18.63 -17.60
N VAL A 405 26.13 17.83 -17.65
CA VAL A 405 27.20 17.99 -18.64
C VAL A 405 27.00 16.96 -19.75
N SER A 406 27.06 17.40 -21.01
CA SER A 406 27.05 16.52 -22.19
C SER A 406 28.29 16.81 -23.04
N ILE A 407 29.03 15.77 -23.39
CA ILE A 407 30.25 15.86 -24.21
C ILE A 407 30.07 14.96 -25.42
N GLY A 408 30.15 15.54 -26.62
CA GLY A 408 30.15 14.80 -27.88
C GLY A 408 31.55 14.35 -28.26
N VAL A 409 31.66 13.20 -28.94
CA VAL A 409 32.91 12.69 -29.54
C VAL A 409 32.65 12.43 -31.01
N GLU A 410 33.55 12.89 -31.88
CA GLU A 410 33.53 12.54 -33.30
C GLU A 410 33.98 11.09 -33.48
N GLY A 411 33.23 10.31 -34.24
CA GLY A 411 33.64 8.96 -34.61
C GLY A 411 34.84 9.03 -35.55
N ASN A 412 35.96 8.38 -35.19
CA ASN A 412 37.08 8.18 -36.11
C ASN A 412 36.56 7.43 -37.34
N SER A 413 36.32 8.16 -38.43
CA SER A 413 36.07 7.58 -39.74
C SER A 413 37.35 6.87 -40.15
N SER A 414 37.33 5.53 -40.12
CA SER A 414 38.43 4.71 -40.64
C SER A 414 38.61 5.06 -42.12
N LYS A 415 39.77 5.62 -42.46
CA LYS A 415 40.24 5.72 -43.85
C LYS A 415 41.01 4.48 -44.23
#